data_AF-A0A7C9AI77-F1
#
_entry.id   AF-A0A7C9AI77-F1
#
_cell.length_a   1.000
_cell.length_b   1.000
_cell.length_c   1.000
_cell.angle_alpha   90.00
_cell.angle_beta   90.00
_cell.angle_gamma   90.00
#
_symmetry.space_group_name_H-M   'P 1'
#
loop_
_entity.id
_entity.type
_entity.pdbx_description
1 polymer ?
#
loop_
_entity_poly.entity_id
_entity_poly.type
_entity_poly.pdbx_seq_one_letter_code
_entity_poly.pdbx_strand_id
1 'polypeptide(L)'
;LTMSEKEQQQQAEMEEETKMQQLRSKATELLLREDWSESIQAYTSFISLCQAQISKTHQQSDPDSLSKLRKSLCLALSNRAEARFRLKELQEALKDCEDALEIDSTRSE
;
A
#
# COMPACT_ATOMS: atom_id res chain seq x y z
N LEU A 1 10.18 -34.39 -2.55
CA LEU A 1 11.15 -33.28 -2.58
C LEU A 1 10.50 -32.12 -1.83
N THR A 2 10.94 -31.86 -0.60
CA THR A 2 10.56 -30.67 0.16
C THR A 2 11.25 -29.46 -0.45
N MET A 3 10.52 -28.38 -0.69
CA MET A 3 11.11 -27.12 -1.16
C MET A 3 12.13 -26.61 -0.14
N SER A 4 13.21 -26.01 -0.64
CA SER A 4 14.21 -25.35 0.20
C SER A 4 13.61 -24.13 0.91
N GLU A 5 14.16 -23.77 2.08
CA GLU A 5 13.79 -22.55 2.80
C GLU A 5 13.87 -21.29 1.92
N LYS A 6 14.85 -21.25 0.99
CA LYS A 6 14.96 -20.15 0.01
C LYS A 6 13.81 -20.11 -0.99
N GLU A 7 13.36 -21.28 -1.46
CA GLU A 7 12.25 -21.38 -2.40
C GLU A 7 10.92 -21.03 -1.73
N GLN A 8 10.76 -21.43 -0.45
CA GLN A 8 9.62 -21.04 0.37
C GLN A 8 9.56 -19.54 0.59
N GLN A 9 10.70 -18.90 0.88
CA GLN A 9 10.80 -17.46 1.06
C GLN A 9 10.45 -16.70 -0.23
N GLN A 10 10.99 -17.11 -1.38
CA GLN A 10 10.68 -16.49 -2.68
C GLN A 10 9.21 -16.67 -3.08
N GLN A 11 8.63 -17.83 -2.80
CA GLN A 11 7.21 -18.08 -3.05
C GLN A 11 6.33 -17.17 -2.18
N ALA A 12 6.66 -17.01 -0.90
CA ALA A 12 5.94 -16.12 0.01
C ALA A 12 6.02 -14.65 -0.43
N GLU A 13 7.19 -14.19 -0.87
CA GLU A 13 7.39 -12.83 -1.41
C GLU A 13 6.55 -12.57 -2.67
N MET A 14 6.52 -13.54 -3.60
CA MET A 14 5.71 -13.47 -4.80
C MET A 14 4.20 -13.45 -4.50
N GLU A 15 3.76 -14.23 -3.52
CA GLU A 15 2.37 -14.25 -3.06
C GLU A 15 1.98 -12.92 -2.40
N GLU A 16 2.85 -12.34 -1.57
CA GLU A 16 2.65 -11.02 -0.98
C GLU A 16 2.57 -9.92 -2.05
N GLU A 17 3.46 -9.94 -3.06
CA GLU A 17 3.43 -9.00 -4.19
C GLU A 17 2.13 -9.12 -5.00
N THR A 18 1.71 -10.35 -5.31
CA THR A 18 0.47 -10.62 -6.03
C THR A 18 -0.74 -10.09 -5.25
N LYS A 19 -0.77 -10.34 -3.93
CA LYS A 19 -1.82 -9.86 -3.04
C LYS A 19 -1.87 -8.33 -2.98
N MET A 20 -0.71 -7.67 -2.91
CA MET A 20 -0.62 -6.21 -2.97
C MET A 20 -1.16 -5.68 -4.30
N GLN A 21 -0.80 -6.28 -5.43
CA GLN A 21 -1.30 -5.90 -6.75
C GLN A 21 -2.83 -6.05 -6.85
N GLN A 22 -3.39 -7.15 -6.36
CA GLN A 22 -4.83 -7.40 -6.37
C GLN A 22 -5.59 -6.39 -5.51
N LEU A 23 -5.10 -6.11 -4.30
CA LEU A 23 -5.72 -5.14 -3.40
C LEU A 23 -5.71 -3.73 -3.99
N ARG A 24 -4.59 -3.31 -4.59
CA ARG A 24 -4.48 -2.00 -5.25
C ARG A 24 -5.48 -1.86 -6.39
N SER A 25 -5.54 -2.86 -7.29
CA SER A 25 -6.47 -2.85 -8.42
C SER A 25 -7.93 -2.82 -7.95
N LYS A 26 -8.29 -3.68 -6.99
CA LYS A 26 -9.65 -3.73 -6.42
C LYS A 26 -10.02 -2.42 -5.73
N ALA A 27 -9.14 -1.84 -4.92
CA ALA A 27 -9.40 -0.60 -4.22
C ALA A 27 -9.63 0.58 -5.19
N THR A 28 -8.86 0.61 -6.28
CA THR A 28 -9.01 1.61 -7.35
C THR A 28 -10.33 1.44 -8.10
N GLU A 29 -10.69 0.21 -8.44
CA GLU A 29 -11.98 -0.10 -9.08
C GLU A 29 -13.17 0.34 -8.22
N LEU A 30 -13.14 0.02 -6.92
CA LEU A 30 -14.16 0.43 -5.96
C LEU A 30 -14.24 1.96 -5.83
N LEU A 31 -13.09 2.64 -5.79
CA LEU A 31 -13.04 4.11 -5.77
C LEU A 31 -13.73 4.70 -7.01
N LEU A 32 -13.42 4.16 -8.20
CA LEU A 32 -14.02 4.62 -9.46
C LEU A 32 -15.53 4.34 -9.56
N ARG A 33 -16.01 3.33 -8.84
CA ARG A 33 -17.44 3.00 -8.72
C ARG A 33 -18.15 3.77 -7.61
N GLU A 34 -17.42 4.61 -6.86
CA GLU A 34 -17.95 5.33 -5.70
C GLU A 34 -18.37 4.41 -4.53
N ASP A 35 -17.86 3.17 -4.52
CA ASP A 35 -18.00 2.21 -3.42
C ASP A 35 -17.01 2.59 -2.30
N TRP A 36 -17.24 3.75 -1.67
CA TRP A 36 -16.26 4.42 -0.82
C TRP A 36 -15.82 3.58 0.39
N SER A 37 -16.78 2.94 1.08
CA SER A 37 -16.51 2.14 2.27
C SER A 37 -15.63 0.93 1.95
N GLU A 38 -15.98 0.20 0.90
CA GLU A 38 -15.26 -0.96 0.42
C GLU A 38 -13.88 -0.57 -0.13
N SER A 39 -13.79 0.58 -0.81
CA SER A 39 -12.52 1.16 -1.25
C SER A 39 -11.61 1.47 -0.06
N ILE A 40 -12.14 2.08 1.01
CA ILE A 40 -11.38 2.36 2.24
C ILE A 40 -10.85 1.07 2.88
N GLN A 41 -11.66 0.02 2.96
CA GLN A 41 -11.24 -1.27 3.52
C GLN A 41 -10.13 -1.92 2.67
N ALA A 42 -10.28 -1.90 1.34
CA ALA A 42 -9.30 -2.45 0.42
C ALA A 42 -7.98 -1.67 0.47
N TYR A 43 -8.01 -0.34 0.47
CA TYR A 43 -6.81 0.49 0.65
C TYR A 43 -6.18 0.30 2.02
N THR A 44 -6.96 0.14 3.08
CA THR A 44 -6.42 -0.12 4.43
C THR A 44 -5.62 -1.43 4.49
N SER A 45 -6.13 -2.48 3.83
CA SER A 45 -5.43 -3.76 3.70
C SER A 45 -4.16 -3.61 2.87
N PHE A 46 -4.22 -2.88 1.77
CA PHE A 46 -3.06 -2.60 0.92
C PHE A 46 -1.97 -1.82 1.66
N ILE A 47 -2.33 -0.72 2.31
CA ILE A 47 -1.43 0.15 3.08
C ILE A 47 -0.69 -0.65 4.16
N SER A 48 -1.42 -1.48 4.91
CA SER A 48 -0.84 -2.33 5.97
C SER A 48 0.22 -3.29 5.41
N LEU A 49 -0.04 -3.90 4.24
CA LEU A 49 0.93 -4.79 3.58
C LEU A 49 2.16 -4.02 3.09
N CYS A 50 1.98 -2.84 2.49
CA CYS A 50 3.11 -2.02 2.04
C CYS A 50 4.00 -1.60 3.21
N GLN A 51 3.42 -1.17 4.33
CA GLN A 51 4.17 -0.79 5.54
C GLN A 51 4.93 -1.98 6.13
N ALA A 52 4.30 -3.16 6.19
CA ALA A 52 4.97 -4.39 6.61
C ALA A 52 6.15 -4.73 5.69
N GLN A 53 5.97 -4.63 4.38
CA GLN A 53 7.02 -4.92 3.40
C GLN A 53 8.19 -3.93 3.51
N ILE A 54 7.92 -2.62 3.59
CA ILE A 54 8.95 -1.59 3.79
C ILE A 54 9.76 -1.88 5.06
N SER A 55 9.09 -2.31 6.13
CA SER A 55 9.75 -2.65 7.40
C SER A 55 10.62 -3.92 7.32
N LYS A 56 10.17 -4.94 6.59
CA LYS A 56 10.94 -6.19 6.36
C LYS A 56 12.18 -5.95 5.49
N THR A 57 12.07 -5.04 4.52
CA THR A 57 13.02 -4.89 3.41
C THR A 57 14.27 -4.05 3.74
N HIS A 58 14.49 -3.66 5.00
CA HIS A 58 15.52 -2.67 5.38
C HIS A 58 16.98 -2.99 4.98
N GLN A 59 17.32 -4.19 4.47
CA GLN A 59 18.70 -4.55 4.10
C GLN A 59 18.89 -5.33 2.77
N GLN A 60 17.83 -5.75 2.06
CA GLN A 60 17.99 -6.76 0.97
C GLN A 60 17.33 -6.46 -0.39
N SER A 61 16.49 -5.42 -0.52
CA SER A 61 15.88 -5.12 -1.83
C SER A 61 16.52 -3.93 -2.53
N ASP A 62 16.45 -3.98 -3.86
CA ASP A 62 16.82 -2.92 -4.78
C ASP A 62 16.16 -1.57 -4.39
N PRO A 63 16.92 -0.48 -4.20
CA PRO A 63 16.39 0.85 -3.88
C PRO A 63 15.25 1.31 -4.79
N ASP A 64 15.27 0.92 -6.07
CA ASP A 64 14.20 1.26 -7.02
C ASP A 64 12.88 0.59 -6.68
N SER A 65 12.91 -0.65 -6.17
CA SER A 65 11.72 -1.36 -5.71
C SER A 65 11.10 -0.72 -4.48
N LEU A 66 11.94 -0.30 -3.51
CA LEU A 66 11.50 0.43 -2.32
C LEU A 66 10.87 1.77 -2.71
N SER A 67 11.50 2.49 -3.65
CA SER A 67 11.00 3.76 -4.17
C SER A 67 9.63 3.60 -4.85
N LYS A 68 9.46 2.58 -5.69
CA LYS A 68 8.16 2.25 -6.32
C LYS A 68 7.10 1.91 -5.28
N LEU A 69 7.46 1.14 -4.25
CA LEU A 69 6.53 0.77 -3.18
C LEU A 69 6.10 1.99 -2.35
N ARG A 70 7.04 2.88 -1.98
CA ARG A 70 6.73 4.15 -1.30
C ARG A 70 5.82 5.04 -2.14
N LYS A 71 6.07 5.16 -3.44
CA LYS A 71 5.17 5.89 -4.37
C LYS A 71 3.77 5.29 -4.39
N SER A 72 3.67 3.96 -4.48
CA SER A 72 2.38 3.27 -4.46
C SER A 72 1.65 3.46 -3.13
N LEU A 73 2.36 3.48 -2.01
CA LEU A 73 1.80 3.72 -0.68
C LEU A 73 1.26 5.16 -0.54
N CYS A 74 2.03 6.16 -0.99
CA CYS A 74 1.61 7.55 -1.02
C CYS A 74 0.31 7.73 -1.83
N LEU A 75 0.23 7.16 -3.04
CA LEU A 75 -0.99 7.20 -3.85
C LEU A 75 -2.19 6.51 -3.17
N ALA A 76 -1.97 5.37 -2.51
CA ALA A 76 -3.03 4.66 -1.80
C ALA A 76 -3.59 5.47 -0.62
N LEU A 77 -2.72 6.18 0.11
CA LEU A 77 -3.15 7.09 1.18
C LEU A 77 -3.97 8.25 0.62
N SER A 78 -3.53 8.89 -0.46
CA SER A 78 -4.31 9.96 -1.11
C SER A 78 -5.67 9.48 -1.60
N ASN A 79 -5.74 8.29 -2.21
CA ASN A 79 -7.00 7.72 -2.68
C ASN A 79 -7.94 7.33 -1.54
N ARG A 80 -7.40 6.80 -0.42
CA ARG A 80 -8.20 6.52 0.78
C ARG A 80 -8.70 7.81 1.42
N ALA A 81 -7.88 8.87 1.43
CA ALA A 81 -8.27 10.20 1.88
C ALA A 81 -9.46 10.75 1.07
N GLU A 82 -9.43 10.59 -0.27
CA GLU A 82 -10.56 10.97 -1.12
C GLU A 82 -11.83 10.20 -0.73
N ALA A 83 -11.77 8.86 -0.62
CA ALA A 83 -12.93 8.07 -0.24
C ALA A 83 -13.49 8.47 1.14
N ARG A 84 -12.62 8.71 2.13
CA ARG A 84 -13.00 9.20 3.47
C ARG A 84 -13.63 10.58 3.41
N PHE A 85 -13.07 11.48 2.61
CA PHE A 85 -13.65 12.81 2.38
C PHE A 85 -15.06 12.72 1.79
N ARG A 86 -15.31 11.83 0.83
CA ARG A 86 -16.65 11.58 0.26
C ARG A 86 -17.64 11.09 1.31
N LEU A 87 -17.20 10.31 2.28
CA LEU A 87 -17.99 9.86 3.43
C LEU A 87 -18.06 10.88 4.58
N LYS A 88 -17.41 12.04 4.45
CA LYS A 88 -17.30 13.09 5.48
C LYS A 88 -16.51 12.70 6.72
N GLU A 89 -15.65 11.69 6.61
CA GLU A 89 -14.65 11.28 7.61
C GLU A 89 -13.42 12.20 7.53
N LEU A 90 -13.62 13.49 7.84
CA LEU A 90 -12.65 14.54 7.51
C LEU A 90 -11.34 14.44 8.31
N GLN A 91 -11.40 14.00 9.57
CA GLN A 91 -10.20 13.87 10.41
C GLN A 91 -9.31 12.74 9.90
N GLU A 92 -9.94 11.63 9.53
CA GLU A 92 -9.27 10.46 9.00
C GLU A 92 -8.75 10.68 7.58
N ALA A 93 -9.44 11.50 6.78
CA ALA A 93 -8.95 11.94 5.48
C ALA A 93 -7.71 12.84 5.61
N LEU A 94 -7.73 13.79 6.56
CA LEU A 94 -6.59 14.65 6.84
C LEU A 94 -5.37 13.84 7.28
N LYS A 95 -5.57 12.87 8.19
CA LYS A 95 -4.50 11.98 8.62
C LYS A 95 -3.87 11.20 7.46
N ASP A 96 -4.69 10.69 6.54
CA ASP A 96 -4.17 10.00 5.36
C ASP A 96 -3.32 10.94 4.47
N CYS A 97 -3.70 12.22 4.36
CA CYS A 97 -2.89 13.22 3.64
C CYS A 97 -1.56 13.52 4.36
N GLU A 98 -1.57 13.62 5.69
CA GLU A 98 -0.36 13.83 6.51
C GLU A 98 0.62 12.65 6.34
N ASP A 99 0.11 11.42 6.48
CA ASP A 99 0.90 10.19 6.28
C ASP A 99 1.48 10.14 4.85
N ALA A 100 0.73 10.58 3.83
CA ALA A 100 1.20 10.62 2.45
C ALA A 100 2.34 11.64 2.25
N LEU A 101 2.28 12.79 2.92
CA LEU A 101 3.30 13.84 2.88
C LEU A 101 4.59 13.41 3.58
N GLU A 102 4.51 12.66 4.68
CA GLU A 102 5.69 12.07 5.34
C GLU A 102 6.44 11.12 4.39
N ILE A 103 5.72 10.34 3.59
CA ILE A 103 6.33 9.42 2.62
C ILE A 103 6.93 10.15 1.41
N ASP A 104 6.35 11.28 0.99
CA ASP A 104 6.88 12.07 -0.12
C ASP A 104 8.11 12.90 0.32
N SER A 105 8.08 13.46 1.52
CA SER A 105 9.18 14.25 2.09
C SER A 105 10.43 13.41 2.36
N THR A 106 10.28 12.14 2.77
CA THR A 106 11.40 11.18 2.89
C THR A 106 12.06 10.79 1.56
N ARG A 107 11.64 11.39 0.42
CA ARG A 107 12.28 11.25 -0.90
C ARG A 107 13.24 12.40 -1.25
N SER A 108 13.22 13.51 -0.51
CA SER A 108 14.05 14.71 -0.79
C SER A 108 15.40 14.75 -0.07
N GLU A 109 15.85 13.64 0.54
CA GLU A 109 17.19 13.53 1.15
C GLU A 109 18.12 12.61 0.35
#